data_AF-A0A3G2BBD7-F1
#
_entry.id   AF-A0A3G2BBD7-F1
#
_cell.length_a   1.000
_cell.length_b   1.000
_cell.length_c   1.000
_cell.angle_alpha   90.00
_cell.angle_beta   90.00
_cell.angle_gamma   90.00
#
_symmetry.space_group_name_H-M   'P 1'
#
loop_
_entity.id
_entity.type
_entity.pdbx_description
1 polymer ?
#
loop_
_entity_poly.entity_id
_entity_poly.type
_entity_poly.pdbx_seq_one_letter_code
_entity_poly.pdbx_strand_id
1 'polypeptide(L)'
;MIHLIQGYIDKAISQFITHAVTTRLTDESSSVDTPTELTNFIVRQQRRLMDKLHERLGYLGVYYKRNPKNFLRNLSKADRQKLLEQLKSQYRQIVLSYFANDKNLNNQIDEYVNMAFFGDIPVTRIVEIHMDLMDNFSKQLKLEGRSEDVLLDYRLTLIDTLAHLCEMYRRSIPRESWGE
;
A
#
# COMPACT_ATOMS: atom_id res chain seq x y z
N MET A 1 -16.08 4.11 24.11
CA MET A 1 -16.20 3.34 22.85
C MET A 1 -14.99 3.51 21.92
N ILE A 2 -14.44 4.72 21.75
CA ILE A 2 -13.24 5.00 20.92
C ILE A 2 -11.97 4.26 21.39
N HIS A 3 -11.70 4.20 22.70
CA HIS A 3 -10.55 3.45 23.25
C HIS A 3 -10.60 1.94 23.00
N LEU A 4 -11.80 1.37 22.83
CA LEU A 4 -11.96 -0.04 22.51
C LEU A 4 -11.49 -0.31 21.08
N ILE A 5 -11.85 0.56 20.13
CA ILE A 5 -11.47 0.47 18.72
C ILE A 5 -9.96 0.59 18.55
N GLN A 6 -9.32 1.51 19.27
CA GLN A 6 -7.86 1.66 19.27
C GLN A 6 -7.18 0.35 19.73
N GLY A 7 -7.65 -0.23 20.84
CA GLY A 7 -7.11 -1.50 21.34
C GLY A 7 -7.36 -2.69 20.41
N TYR A 8 -8.46 -2.70 19.65
CA TYR A 8 -8.71 -3.72 18.62
C TYR A 8 -7.80 -3.56 17.40
N ILE A 9 -7.50 -2.32 17.00
CA ILE A 9 -6.55 -2.03 15.91
C ILE A 9 -5.15 -2.48 16.32
N ASP A 10 -4.70 -2.11 17.53
CA ASP A 10 -3.38 -2.49 18.03
C ASP A 10 -3.25 -4.03 18.16
N LYS A 11 -4.31 -4.69 18.62
CA LYS A 11 -4.38 -6.16 18.70
C LYS A 11 -4.35 -6.81 17.32
N ALA A 12 -5.12 -6.30 16.35
CA ALA A 12 -5.15 -6.84 15.00
C ALA A 12 -3.81 -6.66 14.28
N ILE A 13 -3.16 -5.51 14.46
CA ILE A 13 -1.81 -5.24 13.93
C ILE A 13 -0.79 -6.20 14.57
N SER A 14 -0.82 -6.36 15.90
CA SER A 14 0.09 -7.26 16.61
C SER A 14 -0.08 -8.73 16.19
N GLN A 15 -1.33 -9.17 16.00
CA GLN A 15 -1.64 -10.51 15.49
C GLN A 15 -1.18 -10.70 14.05
N PHE A 16 -1.40 -9.72 13.17
CA PHE A 16 -0.92 -9.79 11.79
C PHE A 16 0.60 -9.89 11.71
N ILE A 17 1.34 -9.11 12.50
CA ILE A 17 2.82 -9.16 12.55
C ILE A 17 3.28 -10.55 13.00
N THR A 18 2.68 -11.05 14.08
CA THR A 18 3.01 -12.37 14.61
C THR A 18 2.79 -13.44 13.54
N HIS A 19 1.61 -13.44 12.90
CA HIS A 19 1.29 -14.43 11.88
C HIS A 19 2.12 -14.29 10.60
N ALA A 20 2.40 -13.08 10.13
CA ALA A 20 3.22 -12.84 8.93
C ALA A 20 4.68 -13.26 9.11
N VAL A 21 5.21 -13.20 10.34
CA VAL A 21 6.53 -13.70 10.70
C VAL A 21 6.50 -15.22 10.86
N THR A 22 5.51 -15.77 11.57
CA THR A 22 5.39 -17.21 11.81
C THR A 22 5.18 -18.00 10.52
N THR A 23 4.36 -17.50 9.58
CA THR A 23 4.12 -18.21 8.30
C THR A 23 5.36 -18.29 7.42
N ARG A 24 6.29 -17.33 7.50
CA ARG A 24 7.56 -17.38 6.76
C ARG A 24 8.61 -18.25 7.43
N LEU A 25 8.66 -18.26 8.77
CA LEU A 25 9.55 -19.16 9.53
C LEU A 25 9.23 -20.65 9.29
N THR A 26 7.98 -20.98 8.96
CA THR A 26 7.57 -22.35 8.62
C THR A 26 7.86 -22.75 7.18
N ASP A 27 8.05 -21.81 6.25
CA ASP A 27 8.36 -22.10 4.84
C ASP A 27 9.87 -22.29 4.58
N GLU A 28 10.74 -21.73 5.44
CA GLU A 28 12.21 -21.78 5.27
C GLU A 28 12.93 -22.79 6.18
N SER A 29 12.28 -23.87 6.62
CA SER A 29 12.96 -24.93 7.40
C SER A 29 13.81 -25.89 6.53
N SER A 30 14.49 -25.37 5.50
CA SER A 30 15.51 -26.10 4.76
C SER A 30 16.55 -25.16 4.14
N SER A 31 17.55 -24.79 4.96
CA SER A 31 18.98 -24.57 4.63
C SER A 31 19.61 -23.25 5.09
N VAL A 32 20.58 -23.40 6.02
CA VAL A 32 21.84 -22.66 6.24
C VAL A 32 21.82 -21.12 6.50
N ASP A 33 21.91 -20.76 7.78
CA ASP A 33 22.71 -19.70 8.46
C ASP A 33 22.78 -18.23 7.97
N THR A 34 22.04 -17.79 6.97
CA THR A 34 21.78 -16.35 6.69
C THR A 34 20.38 -15.76 7.05
N PRO A 35 19.47 -16.38 7.85
CA PRO A 35 18.15 -15.81 8.13
C PRO A 35 18.14 -14.48 8.90
N THR A 36 19.16 -14.21 9.73
CA THR A 36 19.07 -13.19 10.76
C THR A 36 19.10 -11.77 10.21
N GLU A 37 19.93 -11.47 9.18
CA GLU A 37 20.05 -10.12 8.63
C GLU A 37 18.86 -9.72 7.76
N LEU A 38 18.36 -10.64 6.93
CA LEU A 38 17.17 -10.43 6.11
C LEU A 38 15.92 -10.28 6.99
N THR A 39 15.78 -11.14 8.00
CA THR A 39 14.70 -11.03 8.99
C THR A 39 14.77 -9.69 9.73
N ASN A 40 15.97 -9.28 10.17
CA ASN A 40 16.16 -7.98 10.83
C ASN A 40 15.90 -6.80 9.89
N PHE A 41 16.19 -6.91 8.59
CA PHE A 41 15.83 -5.89 7.60
C PHE A 41 14.32 -5.78 7.44
N ILE A 42 13.62 -6.90 7.24
CA ILE A 42 12.16 -6.94 7.09
C ILE A 42 11.46 -6.39 8.33
N VAL A 43 11.88 -6.81 9.53
CA VAL A 43 11.32 -6.30 10.80
C VAL A 43 11.54 -4.79 10.92
N ARG A 44 12.70 -4.27 10.51
CA ARG A 44 12.95 -2.82 10.48
C ARG A 44 12.06 -2.09 9.47
N GLN A 45 11.86 -2.65 8.28
CA GLN A 45 10.97 -2.05 7.27
C GLN A 45 9.51 -2.09 7.71
N GLN A 46 9.06 -3.15 8.37
CA GLN A 46 7.73 -3.24 8.94
C GLN A 46 7.51 -2.23 10.06
N ARG A 47 8.48 -2.06 10.98
CA ARG A 47 8.42 -1.00 12.01
C ARG A 47 8.38 0.38 11.40
N ARG A 48 9.25 0.67 10.42
CA ARG A 48 9.25 1.96 9.71
C ARG A 48 7.90 2.23 9.02
N LEU A 49 7.31 1.21 8.41
CA LEU A 49 5.96 1.32 7.83
C LEU A 49 4.92 1.62 8.91
N MET A 50 4.96 0.93 10.06
CA MET A 50 4.05 1.20 11.17
C MET A 50 4.18 2.63 11.69
N ASP A 51 5.40 3.12 11.92
CA ASP A 51 5.64 4.48 12.41
C ASP A 51 5.07 5.51 11.42
N LYS A 52 5.33 5.30 10.12
CA LYS A 52 4.79 6.13 9.03
C LYS A 52 3.26 6.11 8.98
N LEU A 53 2.64 4.95 9.18
CA LEU A 53 1.19 4.83 9.26
C LEU A 53 0.65 5.53 10.50
N HIS A 54 1.28 5.36 11.66
CA HIS A 54 0.84 5.98 12.90
C HIS A 54 0.86 7.52 12.80
N GLU A 55 1.91 8.07 12.20
CA GLU A 55 2.04 9.51 11.94
C GLU A 55 0.95 10.03 10.99
N ARG A 56 0.61 9.27 9.94
CA ARG A 56 -0.29 9.74 8.87
C ARG A 56 -1.76 9.45 9.13
N LEU A 57 -2.10 8.40 9.87
CA LEU A 57 -3.48 7.99 10.19
C LEU A 57 -4.15 8.88 11.28
N GLY A 58 -3.40 9.80 11.91
CA GLY A 58 -3.85 10.62 13.04
C GLY A 58 -4.57 11.96 12.74
N TYR A 59 -4.61 12.46 11.50
CA TYR A 59 -5.10 13.82 11.22
C TYR A 59 -6.61 13.90 10.89
N LEU A 60 -7.24 15.00 11.36
CA LEU A 60 -8.66 15.38 11.25
C LEU A 60 -9.23 15.16 9.83
N GLY A 61 -10.40 14.53 9.73
CA GLY A 61 -11.04 14.20 8.46
C GLY A 61 -11.49 15.44 7.68
N VAL A 62 -10.98 15.58 6.46
CA VAL A 62 -11.53 16.51 5.46
C VAL A 62 -12.61 15.76 4.68
N TYR A 63 -13.84 16.28 4.68
CA TYR A 63 -14.92 15.69 3.91
C TYR A 63 -14.70 15.93 2.40
N TYR A 64 -14.55 14.86 1.63
CA TYR A 64 -14.37 14.95 0.17
C TYR A 64 -15.69 14.68 -0.56
N LYS A 65 -16.26 15.71 -1.19
CA LYS A 65 -17.39 15.54 -2.12
C LYS A 65 -16.87 14.97 -3.44
N ARG A 66 -17.04 13.66 -3.64
CA ARG A 66 -16.66 12.98 -4.89
C ARG A 66 -17.67 13.29 -6.01
N ASN A 67 -17.17 13.41 -7.25
CA ASN A 67 -18.02 13.62 -8.43
C ASN A 67 -18.19 12.28 -9.18
N PRO A 68 -19.41 11.70 -9.23
CA PRO A 68 -19.64 10.43 -9.91
C PRO A 68 -19.26 10.41 -11.38
N LYS A 69 -19.26 11.55 -12.07
CA LYS A 69 -18.83 11.63 -13.48
C LYS A 69 -17.37 11.24 -13.70
N ASN A 70 -16.54 11.39 -12.66
CA ASN A 70 -15.10 11.09 -12.73
C ASN A 70 -14.80 9.63 -12.36
N PHE A 71 -15.80 8.84 -11.98
CA PHE A 71 -15.60 7.44 -11.61
C PHE A 71 -15.23 6.61 -12.83
N LEU A 72 -14.30 5.68 -12.67
CA LEU A 72 -13.79 4.81 -13.72
C LEU A 72 -14.90 4.15 -14.56
N ARG A 73 -16.00 3.76 -13.91
CA ARG A 73 -17.17 3.13 -14.56
C ARG A 73 -17.99 4.06 -15.45
N ASN A 74 -17.90 5.37 -15.24
CA ASN A 74 -18.69 6.40 -15.92
C ASN A 74 -17.87 7.16 -16.98
N LEU A 75 -16.55 6.94 -17.01
CA LEU A 75 -15.65 7.55 -18.00
C LEU A 75 -15.81 6.93 -19.39
N SER A 76 -15.48 7.72 -20.42
CA SER A 76 -15.35 7.21 -21.78
C SER A 76 -14.23 6.16 -21.85
N LYS A 77 -14.22 5.32 -22.89
CA LYS A 77 -13.16 4.32 -23.07
C LYS A 77 -11.76 4.96 -23.15
N ALA A 78 -11.64 6.13 -23.78
CA ALA A 78 -10.39 6.86 -23.91
C ALA A 78 -9.93 7.44 -22.57
N ASP A 79 -10.82 8.08 -21.82
CA ASP A 79 -10.49 8.67 -20.52
C ASP A 79 -10.18 7.59 -19.48
N ARG A 80 -10.90 6.46 -19.53
CA ARG A 80 -10.61 5.29 -18.71
C ARG A 80 -9.20 4.75 -18.98
N GLN A 81 -8.82 4.61 -20.24
CA GLN A 81 -7.49 4.14 -20.60
C GLN A 81 -6.42 5.11 -20.11
N LYS A 82 -6.61 6.41 -20.33
CA LYS A 82 -5.71 7.47 -19.85
C LYS A 82 -5.53 7.44 -18.33
N LEU A 83 -6.61 7.31 -17.57
CA LEU A 83 -6.58 7.21 -16.11
C LEU A 83 -5.81 5.96 -15.65
N LEU A 84 -6.05 4.81 -16.28
CA LEU A 84 -5.35 3.57 -15.94
C LEU A 84 -3.85 3.64 -16.26
N GLU A 85 -3.47 4.27 -17.37
CA GLU A 85 -2.07 4.50 -17.72
C GLU A 85 -1.37 5.43 -16.74
N GLN A 86 -2.06 6.50 -16.31
CA GLN A 86 -1.56 7.40 -15.27
C GLN A 86 -1.35 6.66 -13.94
N LEU A 87 -2.32 5.86 -13.50
CA LEU A 87 -2.20 5.02 -12.30
C LEU A 87 -1.01 4.06 -12.42
N LYS A 88 -0.87 3.35 -13.55
CA LYS A 88 0.25 2.43 -13.78
C LYS A 88 1.61 3.16 -13.71
N SER A 89 1.70 4.32 -14.35
CA SER A 89 2.92 5.14 -14.37
C SER A 89 3.30 5.62 -12.97
N GLN A 90 2.35 6.22 -12.24
CA GLN A 90 2.60 6.71 -10.88
C GLN A 90 2.93 5.57 -9.91
N TYR A 91 2.22 4.45 -9.98
CA TYR A 91 2.51 3.29 -9.12
C TYR A 91 3.93 2.76 -9.37
N ARG A 92 4.37 2.73 -10.63
CA ARG A 92 5.75 2.36 -10.97
C ARG A 92 6.77 3.29 -10.31
N GLN A 93 6.52 4.60 -10.29
CA GLN A 93 7.41 5.56 -9.63
C GLN A 93 7.47 5.34 -8.11
N ILE A 94 6.33 5.09 -7.47
CA ILE A 94 6.27 4.76 -6.05
C ILE A 94 7.14 3.53 -5.75
N VAL A 95 6.96 2.45 -6.52
CA VAL A 95 7.71 1.20 -6.34
C VAL A 95 9.21 1.43 -6.50
N LEU A 96 9.65 2.14 -7.53
CA LEU A 96 11.08 2.43 -7.76
C LEU A 96 11.69 3.32 -6.66
N SER A 97 10.89 4.21 -6.07
CA SER A 97 11.36 5.18 -5.06
C SER A 97 11.24 4.64 -3.63
N TYR A 98 10.49 3.54 -3.42
CA TYR A 98 10.08 3.07 -2.11
C TYR A 98 11.25 2.76 -1.16
N PHE A 99 12.27 2.08 -1.68
CA PHE A 99 13.47 1.72 -0.92
C PHE A 99 14.65 2.70 -1.16
N ALA A 100 14.48 3.71 -2.02
CA ALA A 100 15.53 4.66 -2.40
C ALA A 100 15.74 5.81 -1.39
N ASN A 101 15.05 5.77 -0.24
CA ASN A 101 15.03 6.85 0.76
C ASN A 101 14.63 8.22 0.18
N ASP A 102 13.74 8.21 -0.82
CA ASP A 102 13.23 9.41 -1.46
C ASP A 102 12.32 10.21 -0.50
N LYS A 103 12.60 11.50 -0.34
CA LYS A 103 11.81 12.42 0.48
C LYS A 103 10.42 12.68 -0.11
N ASN A 104 10.24 12.49 -1.41
CA ASN A 104 8.98 12.72 -2.12
C ASN A 104 8.05 11.50 -2.15
N LEU A 105 8.48 10.35 -1.63
CA LEU A 105 7.69 9.11 -1.66
C LEU A 105 6.29 9.29 -1.06
N ASN A 106 6.17 10.04 0.03
CA ASN A 106 4.88 10.27 0.68
C ASN A 106 3.91 11.05 -0.22
N ASN A 107 4.41 12.07 -0.91
CA ASN A 107 3.63 12.88 -1.85
C ASN A 107 3.21 12.03 -3.06
N GLN A 108 4.11 11.18 -3.58
CA GLN A 108 3.77 10.27 -4.68
C GLN A 108 2.65 9.30 -4.28
N ILE A 109 2.71 8.74 -3.05
CA ILE A 109 1.65 7.89 -2.52
C ILE A 109 0.35 8.70 -2.37
N ASP A 110 0.39 9.92 -1.82
CA ASP A 110 -0.80 10.75 -1.68
C ASP A 110 -1.44 11.08 -3.03
N GLU A 111 -0.66 11.45 -4.04
CA GLU A 111 -1.15 11.74 -5.40
C GLU A 111 -1.83 10.51 -6.02
N TYR A 112 -1.18 9.35 -5.92
CA TYR A 112 -1.72 8.09 -6.43
C TYR A 112 -3.03 7.72 -5.72
N VAL A 113 -3.05 7.82 -4.39
CA VAL A 113 -4.23 7.46 -3.59
C VAL A 113 -5.37 8.44 -3.83
N ASN A 114 -5.10 9.73 -3.98
CA ASN A 114 -6.09 10.73 -4.38
C ASN A 114 -6.72 10.36 -5.73
N MET A 115 -5.90 10.03 -6.73
CA MET A 115 -6.37 9.61 -8.04
C MET A 115 -7.26 8.36 -7.94
N ALA A 116 -6.83 7.37 -7.16
CA ALA A 116 -7.59 6.15 -6.93
C ALA A 116 -8.93 6.40 -6.21
N PHE A 117 -8.93 7.25 -5.20
CA PHE A 117 -10.11 7.58 -4.39
C PHE A 117 -11.16 8.38 -5.19
N PHE A 118 -10.74 9.43 -5.91
CA PHE A 118 -11.65 10.25 -6.71
C PHE A 118 -12.13 9.53 -7.97
N GLY A 119 -11.31 8.63 -8.52
CA GLY A 119 -11.70 7.74 -9.62
C GLY A 119 -12.58 6.57 -9.21
N ASP A 120 -12.85 6.38 -7.92
CA ASP A 120 -13.57 5.21 -7.36
C ASP A 120 -12.98 3.90 -7.89
N ILE A 121 -11.65 3.81 -7.86
CA ILE A 121 -10.90 2.67 -8.36
C ILE A 121 -11.06 1.48 -7.39
N PRO A 122 -11.49 0.30 -7.88
CA PRO A 122 -11.56 -0.88 -7.05
C PRO A 122 -10.17 -1.29 -6.54
N VAL A 123 -10.07 -1.72 -5.28
CA VAL A 123 -8.82 -2.25 -4.70
C VAL A 123 -8.23 -3.37 -5.57
N THR A 124 -9.09 -4.21 -6.16
CA THR A 124 -8.66 -5.27 -7.10
C THR A 124 -7.86 -4.71 -8.27
N ARG A 125 -8.21 -3.54 -8.81
CA ARG A 125 -7.44 -2.90 -9.88
C ARG A 125 -6.06 -2.41 -9.44
N ILE A 126 -5.92 -1.97 -8.19
CA ILE A 126 -4.60 -1.58 -7.65
C ILE A 126 -3.71 -2.82 -7.50
N VAL A 127 -4.28 -3.93 -6.99
CA VAL A 127 -3.56 -5.21 -6.89
C VAL A 127 -3.14 -5.72 -8.27
N GLU A 128 -4.02 -5.66 -9.27
CA GLU A 128 -3.68 -6.04 -10.65
C GLU A 128 -2.55 -5.17 -11.23
N ILE A 129 -2.58 -3.84 -11.03
CA ILE A 129 -1.50 -2.95 -11.45
C ILE A 129 -0.16 -3.36 -10.80
N HIS A 130 -0.20 -3.73 -9.52
CA HIS A 130 0.99 -4.19 -8.82
C HIS A 130 1.50 -5.52 -9.39
N MET A 131 0.62 -6.50 -9.62
CA MET A 131 0.99 -7.80 -10.21
C MET A 131 1.57 -7.64 -11.61
N ASP A 132 0.91 -6.87 -12.49
CA ASP A 132 1.40 -6.54 -13.84
C ASP A 132 2.83 -5.95 -13.78
N LEU A 133 3.09 -5.09 -12.79
CA LEU A 133 4.40 -4.46 -12.63
C LEU A 133 5.45 -5.45 -12.13
N MET A 134 5.11 -6.30 -11.14
CA MET A 134 6.00 -7.33 -10.62
C MET A 134 6.39 -8.33 -11.72
N ASP A 135 5.44 -8.74 -12.56
CA ASP A 135 5.70 -9.63 -13.70
C ASP A 135 6.68 -9.00 -14.71
N ASN A 136 6.57 -7.69 -14.95
CA ASN A 136 7.47 -6.97 -15.83
C ASN A 136 8.89 -6.85 -15.23
N PHE A 137 9.01 -6.60 -13.93
CA PHE A 137 10.30 -6.57 -13.26
C PHE A 137 10.94 -7.96 -13.17
N SER A 138 10.15 -9.01 -12.93
CA SER A 138 10.60 -10.40 -12.98
C SER A 138 11.26 -10.71 -14.33
N LYS A 139 10.57 -10.42 -15.44
CA LYS A 139 11.12 -10.60 -16.79
C LYS A 139 12.43 -9.84 -16.99
N GLN A 140 12.53 -8.60 -16.52
CA GLN A 140 13.75 -7.80 -16.62
C GLN A 140 14.90 -8.37 -15.79
N LEU A 141 14.65 -8.74 -14.54
CA LEU A 141 15.66 -9.33 -13.65
C LEU A 141 16.21 -10.66 -14.20
N LYS A 142 15.34 -11.52 -14.75
CA LYS A 142 15.74 -12.75 -15.45
C LYS A 142 16.68 -12.47 -16.62
N LEU A 143 16.39 -11.46 -17.43
CA LEU A 143 17.27 -11.07 -18.55
C LEU A 143 18.62 -10.51 -18.08
N GLU A 144 18.65 -9.86 -16.92
CA GLU A 144 19.86 -9.34 -16.28
C GLU A 144 20.62 -10.40 -15.46
N GLY A 145 20.09 -11.62 -15.33
CA GLY A 145 20.68 -12.69 -14.50
C GLY A 145 20.61 -12.41 -12.99
N ARG A 146 19.64 -11.61 -12.54
CA ARG A 146 19.44 -11.23 -11.12
C ARG A 146 18.34 -12.07 -10.48
N SER A 147 18.42 -12.25 -9.16
CA SER A 147 17.35 -12.89 -8.39
C SER A 147 16.08 -12.03 -8.38
N GLU A 148 14.93 -12.68 -8.38
CA GLU A 148 13.61 -12.08 -8.29
C GLU A 148 13.12 -11.94 -6.83
N ASP A 149 13.88 -12.43 -5.85
CA ASP A 149 13.46 -12.43 -4.43
C ASP A 149 13.17 -11.02 -3.91
N VAL A 150 13.89 -10.03 -4.43
CA VAL A 150 13.69 -8.60 -4.11
C VAL A 150 12.26 -8.13 -4.43
N LEU A 151 11.55 -8.78 -5.35
CA LEU A 151 10.16 -8.43 -5.68
C LEU A 151 9.19 -8.69 -4.52
N LEU A 152 9.53 -9.62 -3.62
CA LEU A 152 8.72 -9.91 -2.44
C LEU A 152 8.66 -8.71 -1.48
N ASP A 153 9.69 -7.86 -1.46
CA ASP A 153 9.75 -6.68 -0.60
C ASP A 153 8.75 -5.60 -1.05
N TYR A 154 8.43 -5.53 -2.34
CA TYR A 154 7.42 -4.59 -2.86
C TYR A 154 5.99 -4.92 -2.41
N ARG A 155 5.76 -6.05 -1.73
CA ARG A 155 4.52 -6.30 -0.98
C ARG A 155 4.29 -5.23 0.08
N LEU A 156 5.36 -4.71 0.70
CA LEU A 156 5.27 -3.59 1.64
C LEU A 156 4.76 -2.32 0.95
N THR A 157 5.20 -2.05 -0.28
CA THR A 157 4.70 -0.91 -1.07
C THR A 157 3.21 -1.02 -1.37
N LEU A 158 2.72 -2.22 -1.71
CA LEU A 158 1.29 -2.45 -1.92
C LEU A 158 0.49 -2.23 -0.62
N ILE A 159 0.96 -2.80 0.49
CA ILE A 159 0.33 -2.63 1.81
C ILE A 159 0.27 -1.14 2.20
N ASP A 160 1.37 -0.41 2.05
CA ASP A 160 1.44 1.01 2.37
C ASP A 160 0.42 1.81 1.53
N THR A 161 0.39 1.57 0.23
CA THR A 161 -0.53 2.27 -0.70
C THR A 161 -1.99 1.96 -0.37
N LEU A 162 -2.34 0.70 -0.09
CA LEU A 162 -3.70 0.31 0.28
C LEU A 162 -4.11 0.85 1.64
N ALA A 163 -3.20 0.90 2.61
CA ALA A 163 -3.46 1.49 3.92
C ALA A 163 -3.82 2.98 3.80
N HIS A 164 -3.11 3.73 2.95
CA HIS A 164 -3.42 5.12 2.66
C HIS A 164 -4.78 5.30 1.98
N LEU A 165 -5.13 4.41 1.04
CA LEU A 165 -6.46 4.42 0.42
C LEU A 165 -7.58 4.11 1.41
N CYS A 166 -7.40 3.08 2.23
CA CYS A 166 -8.33 2.72 3.29
C CYS A 166 -8.56 3.89 4.26
N GLU A 167 -7.49 4.60 4.62
CA GLU A 167 -7.60 5.79 5.46
C GLU A 167 -8.39 6.91 4.79
N MET A 168 -8.15 7.17 3.50
CA MET A 168 -8.93 8.15 2.74
C MET A 168 -10.42 7.80 2.76
N TYR A 169 -10.78 6.53 2.54
CA TYR A 169 -12.17 6.07 2.67
C TYR A 169 -12.71 6.25 4.08
N ARG A 170 -11.96 5.84 5.11
CA ARG A 170 -12.35 5.98 6.52
C ARG A 170 -12.63 7.44 6.91
N ARG A 171 -11.81 8.38 6.44
CA ARG A 171 -11.97 9.83 6.70
C ARG A 171 -13.10 10.47 5.92
N SER A 172 -13.48 9.89 4.77
CA SER A 172 -14.54 10.43 3.93
C SER A 172 -15.95 10.21 4.50
N ILE A 173 -16.11 9.30 5.47
CA ILE A 173 -17.36 9.07 6.18
C ILE A 173 -17.56 10.21 7.18
N PRO A 174 -18.66 10.99 7.08
CA PRO A 174 -18.97 12.00 8.09
C PRO A 174 -18.98 11.37 9.48
N ARG A 175 -18.24 11.94 10.42
CA ARG A 175 -18.45 11.60 11.83
C ARG A 175 -19.79 12.21 12.20
N GLU A 176 -20.77 11.39 12.55
CA GLU A 176 -22.01 11.89 13.15
C GLU A 176 -21.62 12.77 14.34
N SER A 177 -21.86 14.07 14.20
CA SER A 177 -21.97 14.96 15.34
C SER A 177 -23.23 14.53 16.07
N TRP A 178 -23.09 13.57 16.99
CA TRP A 178 -24.08 13.36 18.03
C TRP A 178 -24.24 14.71 18.72
N GLY A 179 -25.41 15.32 18.54
CA GLY A 179 -25.70 16.68 18.97
C GLY A 179 -25.48 16.87 20.47
N GLU A 180 -25.05 18.08 20.82
CA GLU A 180 -25.32 18.68 22.13
C GLU A 180 -26.80 19.05 22.25
#